data_AF-A0AAJ5Z486-F1
#
_entry.id   AF-A0AAJ5Z486-F1
#
_cell.length_a   1.000
_cell.length_b   1.000
_cell.length_c   1.000
_cell.angle_alpha   90.00
_cell.angle_beta   90.00
_cell.angle_gamma   90.00
#
_symmetry.space_group_name_H-M   'P 1'
#
loop_
_entity.id
_entity.type
_entity.pdbx_description
1 polymer ?
#
loop_
_entity_poly.entity_id
_entity_poly.type
_entity_poly.pdbx_seq_one_letter_code
_entity_poly.pdbx_strand_id
1 'polypeptide(L)'
;MPGNPTMLPERVAILLSLGVIESDALMTLGQMLRGLLALQACLFLFFLSSGSQANDHVMLRRRLEKKEFYKRQYANDGDVQGNQNRMSEYAGRAYEASKNHDTSALLSVINDVLNTPNLNQPTGETWAKASLGQVDTQSGDGPSQVSWYNGFPTNPTPSVDVTQVDGDLSWTNLPPTLNCTVEQMSVAPNSPAFILDDTSLNVTDEKSPSGKSIVQPFYVSHPNTYNRDQVKRVIITLPGKPRDAWNYVNLHFNAREFLIHNRTIAKDEVILAAPVFLNQNDKEAGAVKENYLYFKNSHWANGGASHGPEMSHSVTSYRVLDLLAQHFIKTLPNINQIVFAGHSMGAQAVQRYAVVKNPKWYDPAIKFWIGNPGSWAWITSERPNTNPSNLDGDSCEDKIDSWPFGIGDADAMPKYVKDSGNPDLIRSRFLKRNVGYSLGLLDNGQGNTQCAAQYQGYSHLQRGSYFMQMLANLPDGFPKSHSLAYIAGVSHQDYEMIAATETTDFTFVQGRDAPLISSLRPHRSHHHRPRPKPSKGSNPYDWEGPHYRNAAWGIIAGIAAVLIIGFFCCHYLFKANANDWDRDYWEYDSKRRLL
;
A
#
# COMPACT_ATOMS: atom_id res chain seq x y z
N MET A 1 -91.97 6.42 24.73
CA MET A 1 -92.27 7.60 23.88
C MET A 1 -91.47 8.78 24.40
N PRO A 2 -90.93 9.65 23.54
CA PRO A 2 -90.00 9.37 22.44
C PRO A 2 -88.72 10.26 22.60
N GLY A 3 -87.63 10.14 21.84
CA GLY A 3 -87.54 9.60 20.49
C GLY A 3 -86.12 9.23 20.03
N ASN A 4 -86.18 8.44 18.97
CA ASN A 4 -85.21 7.75 18.11
C ASN A 4 -84.68 8.73 17.01
N PRO A 5 -83.95 8.31 15.94
CA PRO A 5 -82.70 7.52 15.84
C PRO A 5 -81.78 7.99 14.66
N THR A 6 -80.72 7.22 14.36
CA THR A 6 -80.24 6.69 13.03
C THR A 6 -78.70 6.67 12.97
N MET A 7 -77.96 5.70 12.41
CA MET A 7 -78.20 4.36 11.85
C MET A 7 -76.85 3.62 11.76
N LEU A 8 -76.92 2.29 11.82
CA LEU A 8 -75.90 1.22 11.67
C LEU A 8 -75.53 0.98 10.17
N PRO A 9 -74.51 0.15 9.78
CA PRO A 9 -74.55 -1.33 9.87
C PRO A 9 -73.21 -2.02 10.26
N GLU A 10 -73.22 -2.89 11.27
CA GLU A 10 -73.33 -4.37 11.23
C GLU A 10 -72.00 -5.11 11.02
N ARG A 11 -71.55 -5.80 12.08
CA ARG A 11 -71.24 -7.25 12.07
C ARG A 11 -71.42 -7.81 13.50
N VAL A 12 -72.22 -8.87 13.59
CA VAL A 12 -72.67 -9.60 14.79
C VAL A 12 -72.20 -11.05 14.69
N ALA A 13 -71.76 -11.64 15.81
CA ALA A 13 -71.97 -13.04 16.29
C ALA A 13 -70.94 -13.30 17.42
N ILE A 14 -71.24 -13.19 18.73
CA ILE A 14 -72.05 -14.05 19.64
C ILE A 14 -71.47 -15.44 19.87
N LEU A 15 -71.00 -15.70 21.11
CA LEU A 15 -71.33 -16.84 22.02
C LEU A 15 -70.40 -16.77 23.26
N LEU A 16 -70.87 -16.22 24.39
CA LEU A 16 -71.37 -16.95 25.57
C LEU A 16 -70.36 -17.86 26.29
N SER A 17 -69.73 -17.34 27.37
CA SER A 17 -69.66 -17.94 28.72
C SER A 17 -68.75 -17.10 29.62
N LEU A 18 -69.33 -16.05 30.23
CA LEU A 18 -68.74 -15.35 31.36
C LEU A 18 -69.09 -16.11 32.63
N GLY A 19 -68.09 -16.47 33.42
CA GLY A 19 -68.34 -17.13 34.70
C GLY A 19 -67.10 -17.54 35.49
N VAL A 20 -66.27 -16.55 35.82
CA VAL A 20 -65.41 -16.51 37.03
C VAL A 20 -64.14 -17.37 36.98
N ILE A 21 -63.00 -16.65 37.00
CA ILE A 21 -61.62 -16.95 37.48
C ILE A 21 -60.71 -16.07 36.58
N GLU A 22 -59.85 -15.15 37.00
CA GLU A 22 -59.43 -14.59 38.28
C GLU A 22 -58.77 -13.25 37.92
N SER A 23 -59.03 -12.20 38.70
CA SER A 23 -58.41 -10.87 38.58
C SER A 23 -56.89 -10.86 38.80
N ASP A 24 -56.29 -12.01 39.13
CA ASP A 24 -54.86 -12.15 39.40
C ASP A 24 -54.02 -12.28 38.13
N ALA A 25 -54.58 -12.79 37.02
CA ALA A 25 -53.83 -12.98 35.76
C ALA A 25 -53.47 -11.66 35.05
N LEU A 26 -54.34 -10.65 35.12
CA LEU A 26 -54.10 -9.33 34.53
C LEU A 26 -53.16 -8.47 35.39
N MET A 27 -53.23 -8.62 36.71
CA MET A 27 -52.29 -7.97 37.63
C MET A 27 -50.88 -8.57 37.53
N THR A 28 -50.77 -9.90 37.39
CA THR A 28 -49.49 -10.59 37.19
C THR A 28 -48.88 -10.29 35.82
N LEU A 29 -49.67 -10.15 34.75
CA LEU A 29 -49.16 -9.75 33.43
C LEU A 29 -48.61 -8.31 33.44
N GLY A 30 -49.30 -7.39 34.14
CA GLY A 30 -48.83 -6.01 34.33
C GLY A 30 -47.58 -5.90 35.19
N GLN A 31 -47.44 -6.75 36.21
CA GLN A 31 -46.22 -6.86 37.02
C GLN A 31 -45.06 -7.49 36.24
N MET A 32 -45.31 -8.51 35.42
CA MET A 32 -44.29 -9.12 34.55
C MET A 32 -43.80 -8.14 33.48
N LEU A 33 -44.68 -7.35 32.86
CA LEU A 33 -44.26 -6.33 31.88
C LEU A 33 -43.44 -5.21 32.50
N ARG A 34 -43.79 -4.77 33.73
CA ARG A 34 -42.98 -3.80 34.48
C ARG A 34 -41.63 -4.38 34.88
N GLY A 35 -41.59 -5.66 35.25
CA GLY A 35 -40.35 -6.41 35.51
C GLY A 35 -39.47 -6.49 34.27
N LEU A 36 -40.04 -6.78 33.10
CA LEU A 36 -39.30 -6.85 31.82
C LEU A 36 -38.76 -5.49 31.38
N LEU A 37 -39.56 -4.42 31.48
CA LEU A 37 -39.11 -3.06 31.17
C LEU A 37 -38.03 -2.57 32.16
N ALA A 38 -38.17 -2.90 33.44
CA ALA A 38 -37.14 -2.61 34.44
C ALA A 38 -35.86 -3.40 34.19
N LEU A 39 -35.96 -4.68 33.81
CA LEU A 39 -34.81 -5.51 33.46
C LEU A 39 -34.10 -4.98 32.21
N GLN A 40 -34.85 -4.53 31.21
CA GLN A 40 -34.31 -3.99 29.97
C GLN A 40 -33.65 -2.61 30.21
N ALA A 41 -34.22 -1.77 31.06
CA ALA A 41 -33.61 -0.51 31.49
C ALA A 41 -32.36 -0.74 32.35
N CYS A 42 -32.38 -1.73 33.26
CA CYS A 42 -31.22 -2.12 34.05
C CYS A 42 -30.11 -2.73 33.18
N LEU A 43 -30.44 -3.54 32.17
CA LEU A 43 -29.48 -4.04 31.19
C LEU A 43 -28.89 -2.89 30.37
N PHE A 44 -29.71 -1.94 29.92
CA PHE A 44 -29.24 -0.78 29.16
C PHE A 44 -28.32 0.13 30.01
N LEU A 45 -28.67 0.37 31.27
CA LEU A 45 -27.83 1.10 32.23
C LEU A 45 -26.57 0.31 32.58
N PHE A 46 -26.64 -1.02 32.70
CA PHE A 46 -25.48 -1.89 32.90
C PHE A 46 -24.57 -1.88 31.68
N PHE A 47 -25.09 -1.86 30.45
CA PHE A 47 -24.30 -1.73 29.22
C PHE A 47 -23.71 -0.32 29.02
N LEU A 48 -24.40 0.73 29.49
CA LEU A 48 -23.85 2.09 29.49
C LEU A 48 -22.77 2.26 30.55
N SER A 49 -22.97 1.72 31.77
CA SER A 49 -21.98 1.79 32.85
C SER A 49 -20.80 0.87 32.60
N SER A 50 -21.01 -0.33 32.06
CA SER A 50 -19.93 -1.26 31.66
C SER A 50 -19.25 -0.86 30.36
N GLY A 51 -19.93 -0.17 29.44
CA GLY A 51 -19.31 0.41 28.24
C GLY A 51 -18.44 1.63 28.54
N SER A 52 -18.86 2.50 29.47
CA SER A 52 -18.04 3.63 29.96
C SER A 52 -16.93 3.14 30.90
N GLN A 53 -17.22 2.24 31.84
CA GLN A 53 -16.18 1.66 32.71
C GLN A 53 -15.22 0.76 31.94
N ALA A 54 -15.62 0.02 30.90
CA ALA A 54 -14.68 -0.76 30.10
C ALA A 54 -13.75 0.16 29.30
N ASN A 55 -14.25 1.24 28.70
CA ASN A 55 -13.40 2.20 27.99
C ASN A 55 -12.49 2.98 28.94
N ASP A 56 -12.98 3.40 30.10
CA ASP A 56 -12.19 4.12 31.11
C ASP A 56 -11.23 3.18 31.86
N HIS A 57 -11.60 1.92 32.14
CA HIS A 57 -10.69 0.92 32.71
C HIS A 57 -9.67 0.41 31.70
N VAL A 58 -9.99 0.34 30.41
CA VAL A 58 -9.01 0.02 29.35
C VAL A 58 -8.06 1.21 29.16
N MET A 59 -8.54 2.45 29.21
CA MET A 59 -7.68 3.65 29.15
C MET A 59 -6.85 3.87 30.44
N LEU A 60 -7.40 3.61 31.63
CA LEU A 60 -6.66 3.66 32.90
C LEU A 60 -5.70 2.48 33.05
N ARG A 61 -6.09 1.24 32.69
CA ARG A 61 -5.14 0.12 32.59
C ARG A 61 -4.05 0.43 31.57
N ARG A 62 -4.36 1.02 30.41
CA ARG A 62 -3.36 1.47 29.41
C ARG A 62 -2.32 2.45 29.98
N ARG A 63 -2.71 3.35 30.88
CA ARG A 63 -1.75 4.26 31.57
C ARG A 63 -0.98 3.56 32.68
N LEU A 64 -1.63 2.65 33.42
CA LEU A 64 -1.05 1.94 34.56
C LEU A 64 -0.11 0.81 34.13
N GLU A 65 -0.47 0.02 33.12
CA GLU A 65 0.35 -1.07 32.57
C GLU A 65 1.55 -0.53 31.79
N LYS A 66 1.41 0.59 31.05
CA LYS A 66 2.57 1.34 30.56
C LYS A 66 3.49 1.69 31.74
N LYS A 67 2.99 2.42 32.75
CA LYS A 67 3.79 2.85 33.92
C LYS A 67 4.49 1.70 34.67
N GLU A 68 3.84 0.55 34.86
CA GLU A 68 4.40 -0.58 35.64
C GLU A 68 5.39 -1.44 34.84
N PHE A 69 5.20 -1.61 33.53
CA PHE A 69 6.16 -2.29 32.66
C PHE A 69 7.46 -1.47 32.53
N TYR A 70 7.30 -0.15 32.45
CA TYR A 70 8.40 0.81 32.43
C TYR A 70 9.21 0.89 33.74
N LYS A 71 8.64 0.59 34.91
CA LYS A 71 9.38 0.71 36.20
C LYS A 71 10.57 -0.24 36.34
N ARG A 72 10.58 -1.40 35.66
CA ARG A 72 11.69 -2.37 35.74
C ARG A 72 12.85 -2.07 34.79
N GLN A 73 12.65 -1.18 33.82
CA GLN A 73 13.49 -1.03 32.63
C GLN A 73 14.62 0.00 32.78
N TYR A 74 14.56 0.91 33.75
CA TYR A 74 15.44 2.09 33.80
C TYR A 74 16.15 2.26 35.16
N ALA A 75 16.45 1.15 35.85
CA ALA A 75 17.05 1.17 37.19
C ALA A 75 18.47 1.78 37.26
N ASN A 76 19.08 2.20 36.15
CA ASN A 76 20.48 2.67 36.11
C ASN A 76 20.70 4.17 35.78
N ASP A 77 19.66 4.98 35.50
CA ASP A 77 19.84 6.40 35.07
C ASP A 77 19.24 7.45 36.03
N GLY A 78 18.68 7.06 37.18
CA GLY A 78 18.26 7.99 38.25
C GLY A 78 16.95 8.78 38.03
N ASP A 79 16.53 9.14 36.81
CA ASP A 79 15.21 9.75 36.51
C ASP A 79 14.52 9.20 35.24
N VAL A 80 14.07 7.97 35.38
CA VAL A 80 13.25 7.21 34.42
C VAL A 80 12.01 7.96 33.96
N GLN A 81 11.27 8.51 34.93
CA GLN A 81 9.94 9.05 34.70
C GLN A 81 10.02 10.41 34.00
N GLY A 82 11.03 11.21 34.31
CA GLY A 82 11.31 12.48 33.62
C GLY A 82 11.60 12.28 32.13
N ASN A 83 12.45 11.33 31.77
CA ASN A 83 12.78 11.04 30.37
C ASN A 83 11.56 10.54 29.57
N GLN A 84 10.70 9.72 30.18
CA GLN A 84 9.45 9.28 29.57
C GLN A 84 8.45 10.42 29.35
N ASN A 85 8.32 11.30 30.33
CA ASN A 85 7.44 12.46 30.24
C ASN A 85 7.90 13.37 29.09
N ARG A 86 9.22 13.62 28.98
CA ARG A 86 9.81 14.41 27.89
C ARG A 86 9.55 13.79 26.52
N MET A 87 9.79 12.50 26.34
CA MET A 87 9.49 11.83 25.06
C MET A 87 8.01 11.94 24.69
N SER A 88 7.13 11.70 25.66
CA SER A 88 5.68 11.78 25.43
C SER A 88 5.25 13.21 25.08
N GLU A 89 5.87 14.20 25.71
CA GLU A 89 5.68 15.61 25.41
C GLU A 89 6.13 15.94 23.98
N TYR A 90 7.34 15.51 23.57
CA TYR A 90 7.85 15.73 22.21
C TYR A 90 6.96 15.06 21.16
N ALA A 91 6.56 13.81 21.39
CA ALA A 91 5.63 13.10 20.53
C ALA A 91 4.31 13.85 20.36
N GLY A 92 3.68 14.25 21.47
CA GLY A 92 2.41 14.98 21.46
C GLY A 92 2.52 16.35 20.78
N ARG A 93 3.56 17.12 21.08
CA ARG A 93 3.81 18.44 20.46
C ARG A 93 4.02 18.33 18.96
N ALA A 94 4.81 17.36 18.50
CA ALA A 94 5.06 17.16 17.06
C ALA A 94 3.81 16.69 16.30
N TYR A 95 3.02 15.79 16.90
CA TYR A 95 1.79 15.32 16.29
C TYR A 95 0.76 16.45 16.15
N GLU A 96 0.53 17.24 17.20
CA GLU A 96 -0.39 18.38 17.16
C GLU A 96 0.10 19.48 16.22
N ALA A 97 1.40 19.79 16.21
CA ALA A 97 1.96 20.78 15.29
C ALA A 97 1.83 20.33 13.82
N SER A 98 2.05 19.05 13.53
CA SER A 98 1.83 18.47 12.20
C SER A 98 0.38 18.58 11.75
N LYS A 99 -0.56 18.22 12.64
CA LYS A 99 -2.00 18.27 12.36
C LYS A 99 -2.50 19.68 12.07
N ASN A 100 -1.93 20.67 12.77
CA ASN A 100 -2.30 22.07 12.60
C ASN A 100 -1.48 22.79 11.51
N HIS A 101 -0.55 22.09 10.84
CA HIS A 101 0.39 22.66 9.88
C HIS A 101 1.18 23.85 10.46
N ASP A 102 1.55 23.77 11.74
CA ASP A 102 2.31 24.80 12.45
C ASP A 102 3.82 24.54 12.33
N THR A 103 4.43 25.17 11.33
CA THR A 103 5.88 25.09 11.08
C THR A 103 6.72 25.56 12.26
N SER A 104 6.31 26.60 12.97
CA SER A 104 7.07 27.16 14.09
C SER A 104 7.06 26.23 15.30
N ALA A 105 5.89 25.65 15.62
CA ALA A 105 5.77 24.64 16.67
C ALA A 105 6.53 23.35 16.31
N LEU A 106 6.50 22.92 15.04
CA LEU A 106 7.30 21.79 14.56
C LEU A 106 8.79 22.05 14.72
N LEU A 107 9.27 23.22 14.28
CA LEU A 107 10.69 23.57 14.41
C LEU A 107 11.13 23.62 15.87
N SER A 108 10.27 24.13 16.77
CA SER A 108 10.53 24.13 18.21
C SER A 108 10.75 22.72 18.77
N VAL A 109 9.84 21.77 18.49
CA VAL A 109 9.99 20.40 19.01
C VAL A 109 11.13 19.64 18.34
N ILE A 110 11.39 19.86 17.04
CA ILE A 110 12.55 19.28 16.34
C ILE A 110 13.85 19.74 17.01
N ASN A 111 13.96 21.03 17.35
CA ASN A 111 15.12 21.56 18.05
C ASN A 111 15.28 20.98 19.46
N ASP A 112 14.18 20.78 20.20
CA ASP A 112 14.22 20.14 21.52
C ASP A 112 14.70 18.68 21.43
N VAL A 113 14.28 17.95 20.40
CA VAL A 113 14.79 16.61 20.10
C VAL A 113 16.29 16.67 19.76
N LEU A 114 16.71 17.57 18.87
CA LEU A 114 18.12 17.70 18.48
C LEU A 114 19.05 18.13 19.63
N ASN A 115 18.54 18.93 20.57
CA ASN A 115 19.27 19.39 21.77
C ASN A 115 19.26 18.37 22.92
N THR A 116 18.70 17.19 22.67
CA THR A 116 18.69 16.12 23.64
C THR A 116 20.13 15.66 23.94
N PRO A 117 20.53 15.50 25.22
CA PRO A 117 21.90 15.17 25.59
C PRO A 117 22.45 13.94 24.86
N ASN A 118 23.70 14.06 24.40
CA ASN A 118 24.48 13.05 23.68
C ASN A 118 23.95 12.65 22.29
N LEU A 119 22.82 13.17 21.81
CA LEU A 119 22.30 12.81 20.48
C LEU A 119 23.25 13.17 19.33
N ASN A 120 24.13 14.16 19.56
CA ASN A 120 25.15 14.59 18.60
C ASN A 120 26.51 13.91 18.76
N GLN A 121 26.64 12.93 19.67
CA GLN A 121 27.91 12.24 19.90
C GLN A 121 27.95 10.95 19.06
N PRO A 122 28.96 10.74 18.20
CA PRO A 122 29.06 9.54 17.36
C PRO A 122 29.32 8.25 18.16
N THR A 123 29.89 8.39 19.36
CA THR A 123 30.29 7.29 20.25
C THR A 123 29.67 7.40 21.65
N GLY A 124 28.92 8.48 21.91
CA GLY A 124 28.31 8.70 23.22
C GLY A 124 27.07 7.85 23.38
N GLU A 125 27.00 7.10 24.48
CA GLU A 125 25.71 6.54 24.91
C GLU A 125 24.75 7.70 25.19
N THR A 126 23.63 7.73 24.47
CA THR A 126 22.51 8.61 24.86
C THR A 126 21.68 7.91 25.93
N TRP A 127 20.75 8.64 26.56
CA TRP A 127 19.72 8.04 27.42
C TRP A 127 18.82 7.07 26.64
N ALA A 128 18.87 7.05 25.31
CA ALA A 128 18.20 6.05 24.50
C ALA A 128 19.06 4.79 24.39
N LYS A 129 18.54 3.65 24.79
CA LYS A 129 19.17 2.34 24.55
C LYS A 129 18.13 1.43 23.93
N ALA A 130 18.53 0.50 23.07
CA ALA A 130 17.62 -0.49 22.51
C ALA A 130 16.91 -1.30 23.62
N SER A 131 17.59 -1.54 24.74
CA SER A 131 17.03 -2.15 25.96
C SER A 131 15.95 -1.32 26.66
N LEU A 132 15.77 -0.04 26.27
CA LEU A 132 14.79 0.91 26.83
C LEU A 132 13.54 1.08 25.95
N GLY A 133 13.43 0.35 24.82
CA GLY A 133 12.24 0.28 23.97
C GLY A 133 11.14 -0.62 24.52
N GLN A 134 9.90 -0.56 24.03
CA GLN A 134 8.88 -1.56 24.39
C GLN A 134 9.36 -2.95 23.95
N VAL A 135 9.78 -3.79 24.88
CA VAL A 135 10.31 -5.15 24.63
C VAL A 135 9.66 -6.06 25.68
N ASP A 136 8.83 -7.02 25.28
CA ASP A 136 8.43 -8.10 26.18
C ASP A 136 9.62 -9.05 26.43
N THR A 137 10.17 -8.99 27.64
CA THR A 137 11.28 -9.84 28.08
C THR A 137 10.82 -11.21 28.61
N GLN A 138 9.51 -11.53 28.56
CA GLN A 138 8.98 -12.80 29.06
C GLN A 138 8.92 -13.94 28.03
N SER A 139 9.14 -13.70 26.73
CA SER A 139 9.18 -14.76 25.73
C SER A 139 10.63 -15.19 25.45
N GLY A 140 11.00 -16.39 25.93
CA GLY A 140 12.27 -17.03 25.58
C GLY A 140 12.47 -17.15 24.07
N ASP A 141 13.73 -16.97 23.64
CA ASP A 141 14.35 -17.23 22.34
C ASP A 141 13.68 -16.71 21.05
N GLY A 142 12.58 -15.94 21.13
CA GLY A 142 11.95 -15.25 19.99
C GLY A 142 12.16 -13.73 20.01
N PRO A 143 11.96 -13.01 18.88
CA PRO A 143 11.92 -11.56 18.89
C PRO A 143 10.77 -11.09 19.78
N SER A 144 11.11 -10.41 20.88
CA SER A 144 10.19 -9.81 21.84
C SER A 144 9.17 -8.87 21.17
N GLN A 145 7.88 -9.04 21.47
CA GLN A 145 6.76 -8.25 20.94
C GLN A 145 6.05 -7.46 22.07
N VAL A 146 5.09 -6.57 21.78
CA VAL A 146 4.27 -5.94 22.85
C VAL A 146 3.31 -6.97 23.45
N SER A 147 3.07 -6.91 24.77
CA SER A 147 2.34 -7.94 25.54
C SER A 147 0.89 -8.23 25.12
N TRP A 148 0.28 -7.39 24.28
CA TRP A 148 -1.08 -7.56 23.73
C TRP A 148 -1.09 -8.09 22.29
N TYR A 149 0.08 -8.42 21.75
CA TYR A 149 0.28 -9.10 20.47
C TYR A 149 1.31 -10.22 20.65
N ASN A 150 0.83 -11.40 21.00
CA ASN A 150 1.69 -12.59 21.10
C ASN A 150 1.76 -13.34 19.77
N GLY A 151 2.96 -13.43 19.20
CA GLY A 151 3.34 -14.35 18.13
C GLY A 151 3.41 -13.75 16.72
N PHE A 152 4.14 -14.44 15.84
CA PHE A 152 3.98 -14.32 14.40
C PHE A 152 2.74 -15.11 13.99
N PRO A 153 1.62 -14.45 13.62
CA PRO A 153 0.42 -15.20 13.29
C PRO A 153 0.51 -15.85 11.92
N THR A 154 1.61 -15.71 11.16
CA THR A 154 1.74 -16.37 9.86
C THR A 154 2.92 -17.34 9.80
N ASN A 155 2.67 -18.54 9.26
CA ASN A 155 3.67 -19.62 9.07
C ASN A 155 3.38 -20.38 7.75
N PRO A 156 4.35 -21.01 7.05
CA PRO A 156 5.79 -21.06 7.30
C PRO A 156 6.48 -19.70 7.12
N THR A 157 7.56 -19.46 7.87
CA THR A 157 8.53 -18.40 7.54
C THR A 157 9.48 -18.92 6.44
N PRO A 158 10.01 -18.07 5.55
CA PRO A 158 11.00 -18.50 4.56
C PRO A 158 12.23 -19.14 5.16
N SER A 159 12.81 -20.09 4.42
CA SER A 159 14.09 -20.71 4.76
C SER A 159 15.23 -19.76 4.45
N VAL A 160 16.22 -19.71 5.34
CA VAL A 160 17.38 -18.82 5.24
C VAL A 160 18.67 -19.64 5.34
N ASP A 161 19.67 -19.28 4.55
CA ASP A 161 21.04 -19.69 4.81
C ASP A 161 21.57 -18.82 5.94
N VAL A 162 21.86 -19.45 7.08
CA VAL A 162 22.39 -18.77 8.27
C VAL A 162 23.81 -18.25 8.04
N THR A 163 24.48 -18.72 6.99
CA THR A 163 25.76 -18.19 6.54
C THR A 163 25.54 -16.81 5.95
N GLN A 164 26.07 -15.79 6.63
CA GLN A 164 26.03 -14.43 6.11
C GLN A 164 27.05 -14.27 4.98
N VAL A 165 26.59 -13.76 3.84
CA VAL A 165 27.45 -13.33 2.73
C VAL A 165 27.47 -11.81 2.75
N ASP A 166 28.65 -11.22 2.94
CA ASP A 166 28.85 -9.76 3.12
C ASP A 166 28.02 -9.15 4.26
N GLY A 167 27.75 -9.93 5.32
CA GLY A 167 26.95 -9.49 6.47
C GLY A 167 25.44 -9.44 6.22
N ASP A 168 24.97 -10.00 5.09
CA ASP A 168 23.55 -10.16 4.77
C ASP A 168 23.16 -11.66 4.78
N LEU A 169 21.98 -11.94 5.34
CA LEU A 169 21.35 -13.26 5.24
C LEU A 169 20.87 -13.51 3.81
N SER A 170 20.87 -14.77 3.36
CA SER A 170 20.44 -15.16 2.02
C SER A 170 19.24 -16.10 2.09
N TRP A 171 18.17 -15.80 1.35
CA TRP A 171 16.99 -16.64 1.34
C TRP A 171 17.21 -17.86 0.44
N THR A 172 16.88 -19.06 0.92
CA THR A 172 17.01 -20.31 0.15
C THR A 172 15.70 -20.71 -0.52
N ASN A 173 14.56 -20.32 0.05
CA ASN A 173 13.25 -20.56 -0.54
C ASN A 173 12.21 -19.55 -0.04
N LEU A 174 11.21 -19.27 -0.88
CA LEU A 174 10.04 -18.45 -0.53
C LEU A 174 8.79 -19.33 -0.46
N PRO A 175 8.08 -19.39 0.69
CA PRO A 175 6.83 -20.10 0.78
C PRO A 175 5.76 -19.53 -0.16
N PRO A 176 5.00 -20.39 -0.86
CA PRO A 176 3.94 -19.92 -1.76
C PRO A 176 2.76 -19.30 -1.01
N THR A 177 2.63 -19.60 0.29
CA THR A 177 1.54 -19.16 1.18
C THR A 177 2.06 -18.88 2.57
N LEU A 178 1.49 -17.86 3.23
CA LEU A 178 1.69 -17.61 4.66
C LEU A 178 0.35 -17.82 5.37
N ASN A 179 0.24 -18.85 6.20
CA ASN A 179 -1.01 -19.28 6.82
C ASN A 179 -1.19 -18.63 8.19
N CYS A 180 -2.39 -18.11 8.46
CA CYS A 180 -2.74 -17.62 9.78
C CYS A 180 -2.71 -18.78 10.79
N THR A 181 -1.99 -18.65 11.91
CA THR A 181 -1.85 -19.69 12.95
C THR A 181 -2.56 -19.34 14.25
N VAL A 182 -3.00 -18.09 14.39
CA VAL A 182 -3.57 -17.55 15.62
C VAL A 182 -5.10 -17.49 15.51
N GLU A 183 -5.78 -17.85 16.59
CA GLU A 183 -7.22 -17.74 16.69
C GLU A 183 -7.67 -16.27 16.78
N GLN A 184 -8.96 -16.01 16.59
CA GLN A 184 -9.56 -14.68 16.71
C GLN A 184 -9.11 -13.65 15.66
N MET A 185 -8.36 -14.01 14.62
CA MET A 185 -8.10 -13.11 13.49
C MET A 185 -9.30 -13.04 12.52
N SER A 186 -9.31 -12.06 11.63
CA SER A 186 -10.29 -11.98 10.54
C SER A 186 -10.12 -13.08 9.48
N VAL A 187 -8.98 -13.77 9.51
CA VAL A 187 -8.66 -14.97 8.73
C VAL A 187 -8.73 -16.18 9.66
N ALA A 188 -9.35 -17.28 9.21
CA ALA A 188 -9.44 -18.50 9.99
C ALA A 188 -8.05 -19.08 10.30
N PRO A 189 -7.84 -19.68 11.49
CA PRO A 189 -6.59 -20.36 11.81
C PRO A 189 -6.35 -21.51 10.83
N ASN A 190 -5.07 -21.79 10.58
CA ASN A 190 -4.55 -22.71 9.57
C ASN A 190 -4.99 -22.43 8.12
N SER A 191 -5.49 -21.22 7.83
CA SER A 191 -5.87 -20.80 6.48
C SER A 191 -4.87 -19.80 5.89
N PRO A 192 -4.63 -19.80 4.56
CA PRO A 192 -3.75 -18.82 3.92
C PRO A 192 -4.20 -17.37 4.14
N ALA A 193 -3.40 -16.57 4.83
CA ALA A 193 -3.60 -15.13 4.95
C ALA A 193 -2.99 -14.39 3.74
N PHE A 194 -1.85 -14.91 3.24
CA PHE A 194 -1.13 -14.37 2.10
C PHE A 194 -0.78 -15.44 1.10
N ILE A 195 -0.71 -15.06 -0.17
CA ILE A 195 -0.11 -15.83 -1.26
C ILE A 195 1.10 -15.08 -1.80
N LEU A 196 2.12 -15.82 -2.22
CA LEU A 196 3.18 -15.29 -3.08
C LEU A 196 2.64 -15.25 -4.51
N ASP A 197 2.28 -14.06 -4.99
CA ASP A 197 1.91 -13.88 -6.38
C ASP A 197 3.17 -13.64 -7.21
N ASP A 198 3.56 -14.69 -7.92
CA ASP A 198 4.74 -14.72 -8.77
C ASP A 198 4.39 -14.81 -10.27
N THR A 199 3.16 -14.47 -10.62
CA THR A 199 2.68 -14.53 -12.02
C THR A 199 2.01 -13.23 -12.48
N SER A 200 1.31 -12.53 -11.58
CA SER A 200 0.46 -11.41 -11.96
C SER A 200 1.21 -10.11 -12.24
N LEU A 201 2.43 -9.94 -11.69
CA LEU A 201 3.24 -8.74 -11.93
C LEU A 201 4.31 -8.97 -13.00
N ASN A 202 3.86 -9.07 -14.25
CA ASN A 202 4.76 -9.01 -15.40
C ASN A 202 5.43 -7.63 -15.49
N VAL A 203 6.76 -7.61 -15.53
CA VAL A 203 7.53 -6.35 -15.47
C VAL A 203 8.03 -5.84 -16.82
N THR A 204 8.03 -6.71 -17.82
CA THR A 204 8.45 -6.42 -19.21
C THR A 204 7.71 -7.33 -20.18
N ASP A 205 7.70 -7.01 -21.47
CA ASP A 205 7.17 -7.89 -22.51
C ASP A 205 8.15 -9.01 -22.89
N GLU A 206 9.42 -8.88 -22.49
CA GLU A 206 10.44 -9.92 -22.64
C GLU A 206 10.11 -11.19 -21.82
N LYS A 207 10.67 -12.32 -22.25
CA LYS A 207 10.49 -13.63 -21.62
C LYS A 207 11.82 -14.19 -21.16
N SER A 208 11.80 -15.04 -20.14
CA SER A 208 12.95 -15.87 -19.75
C SER A 208 13.37 -16.79 -20.91
N PRO A 209 14.57 -17.39 -20.86
CA PRO A 209 15.00 -18.39 -21.86
C PRO A 209 14.03 -19.57 -22.03
N SER A 210 13.28 -19.91 -20.99
CA SER A 210 12.22 -20.93 -20.98
C SER A 210 10.84 -20.44 -21.44
N GLY A 211 10.72 -19.19 -21.90
CA GLY A 211 9.49 -18.60 -22.42
C GLY A 211 8.53 -18.06 -21.35
N LYS A 212 8.92 -18.02 -20.06
CA LYS A 212 8.08 -17.48 -18.98
C LYS A 212 8.12 -15.95 -18.94
N SER A 213 7.01 -15.34 -18.54
CA SER A 213 6.99 -13.90 -18.22
C SER A 213 8.01 -13.58 -17.13
N ILE A 214 8.78 -12.50 -17.32
CA ILE A 214 9.68 -12.00 -16.29
C ILE A 214 8.86 -11.20 -15.28
N VAL A 215 8.99 -11.56 -14.01
CA VAL A 215 8.10 -11.09 -12.95
C VAL A 215 8.88 -10.53 -11.78
N GLN A 216 8.23 -9.64 -11.05
CA GLN A 216 8.60 -9.35 -9.68
C GLN A 216 7.64 -10.11 -8.76
N PRO A 217 8.10 -11.09 -7.97
CA PRO A 217 7.26 -11.74 -6.97
C PRO A 217 6.88 -10.77 -5.84
N PHE A 218 5.67 -10.91 -5.30
CA PHE A 218 5.20 -10.15 -4.15
C PHE A 218 4.20 -10.96 -3.32
N TYR A 219 4.23 -10.82 -1.99
CA TYR A 219 3.15 -11.33 -1.15
C TYR A 219 1.94 -10.42 -1.24
N VAL A 220 0.74 -10.99 -1.24
CA VAL A 220 -0.53 -10.23 -1.24
C VAL A 220 -1.60 -10.96 -0.43
N SER A 221 -2.48 -10.19 0.22
CA SER A 221 -3.62 -10.76 0.97
C SER A 221 -4.38 -11.77 0.09
N HIS A 222 -4.66 -12.94 0.64
CA HIS A 222 -5.27 -14.03 -0.11
C HIS A 222 -6.69 -13.62 -0.57
N PRO A 223 -7.07 -13.79 -1.85
CA PRO A 223 -8.35 -13.30 -2.38
C PRO A 223 -9.61 -13.76 -1.63
N ASN A 224 -9.58 -14.97 -1.04
CA ASN A 224 -10.68 -15.48 -0.22
C ASN A 224 -10.81 -14.83 1.18
N THR A 225 -9.94 -13.90 1.55
CA THR A 225 -9.95 -13.27 2.89
C THR A 225 -10.70 -11.94 2.93
N TYR A 226 -11.08 -11.40 1.77
CA TYR A 226 -11.78 -10.11 1.65
C TYR A 226 -12.74 -10.11 0.45
N ASN A 227 -13.73 -9.22 0.48
CA ASN A 227 -14.51 -8.88 -0.71
C ASN A 227 -13.78 -7.82 -1.55
N ARG A 228 -13.37 -8.20 -2.77
CA ARG A 228 -12.66 -7.32 -3.72
C ARG A 228 -13.36 -5.99 -3.98
N ASP A 229 -14.69 -5.97 -3.99
CA ASP A 229 -15.45 -4.76 -4.28
C ASP A 229 -15.56 -3.82 -3.06
N GLN A 230 -15.14 -4.27 -1.88
CA GLN A 230 -15.08 -3.44 -0.67
C GLN A 230 -13.69 -2.85 -0.43
N VAL A 231 -12.68 -3.29 -1.18
CA VAL A 231 -11.30 -2.81 -1.01
C VAL A 231 -11.19 -1.35 -1.44
N LYS A 232 -10.84 -0.50 -0.48
CA LYS A 232 -10.59 0.93 -0.68
C LYS A 232 -9.10 1.23 -0.74
N ARG A 233 -8.27 0.50 0.01
CA ARG A 233 -6.84 0.78 0.14
C ARG A 233 -5.97 -0.45 -0.03
N VAL A 234 -4.81 -0.24 -0.65
CA VAL A 234 -3.70 -1.18 -0.63
C VAL A 234 -2.52 -0.55 0.11
N ILE A 235 -1.99 -1.25 1.10
CA ILE A 235 -0.70 -0.90 1.72
C ILE A 235 0.37 -1.80 1.11
N ILE A 236 1.29 -1.19 0.37
CA ILE A 236 2.45 -1.83 -0.23
C ILE A 236 3.63 -1.58 0.70
N THR A 237 4.01 -2.59 1.48
CA THR A 237 5.11 -2.50 2.45
C THR A 237 6.43 -2.99 1.86
N LEU A 238 7.49 -2.21 2.03
CA LEU A 238 8.85 -2.56 1.60
C LEU A 238 9.64 -3.12 2.78
N PRO A 239 10.47 -4.16 2.56
CA PRO A 239 11.20 -4.82 3.63
C PRO A 239 12.38 -3.99 4.16
N GLY A 240 12.92 -4.41 5.30
CA GLY A 240 14.16 -3.89 5.85
C GLY A 240 15.41 -4.41 5.12
N LYS A 241 16.58 -4.20 5.73
CA LYS A 241 17.87 -4.70 5.22
C LYS A 241 17.86 -6.22 4.94
N PRO A 242 17.22 -7.07 5.79
CA PRO A 242 17.15 -8.52 5.53
C PRO A 242 16.32 -8.93 4.30
N ARG A 243 15.62 -7.99 3.64
CA ARG A 243 14.72 -8.27 2.49
C ARG A 243 13.57 -9.23 2.84
N ASP A 244 13.19 -9.23 4.12
CA ASP A 244 12.16 -10.04 4.76
C ASP A 244 10.73 -9.54 4.48
N ALA A 245 10.33 -9.49 3.21
CA ALA A 245 9.02 -9.00 2.79
C ALA A 245 7.83 -9.73 3.46
N TRP A 246 8.01 -11.02 3.75
CA TRP A 246 7.07 -11.86 4.49
C TRP A 246 6.85 -11.37 5.94
N ASN A 247 7.91 -10.86 6.59
CA ASN A 247 7.82 -10.30 7.93
C ASN A 247 7.04 -9.00 7.86
N TYR A 248 7.46 -8.07 6.99
CA TYR A 248 6.83 -6.75 6.89
C TYR A 248 5.34 -6.79 6.54
N VAL A 249 4.92 -7.71 5.67
CA VAL A 249 3.49 -7.88 5.36
C VAL A 249 2.73 -8.45 6.56
N ASN A 250 3.35 -9.32 7.35
CA ASN A 250 2.79 -9.86 8.58
C ASN A 250 2.70 -8.79 9.69
N LEU A 251 3.68 -7.90 9.84
CA LEU A 251 3.61 -6.80 10.83
C LEU A 251 2.44 -5.84 10.52
N HIS A 252 2.24 -5.52 9.24
CA HIS A 252 1.08 -4.73 8.83
C HIS A 252 -0.23 -5.51 8.95
N PHE A 253 -0.20 -6.84 8.78
CA PHE A 253 -1.35 -7.70 9.02
C PHE A 253 -1.80 -7.59 10.47
N ASN A 254 -0.87 -7.72 11.41
CA ASN A 254 -1.13 -7.54 12.84
C ASN A 254 -1.80 -6.19 13.13
N ALA A 255 -1.20 -5.10 12.66
CA ALA A 255 -1.76 -3.76 12.82
C ALA A 255 -3.19 -3.64 12.25
N ARG A 256 -3.43 -4.22 11.07
CA ARG A 256 -4.76 -4.24 10.45
C ARG A 256 -5.77 -5.00 11.31
N GLU A 257 -5.43 -6.18 11.79
CA GLU A 257 -6.31 -7.03 12.58
C GLU A 257 -6.74 -6.32 13.88
N PHE A 258 -5.82 -5.65 14.57
CA PHE A 258 -6.18 -4.83 15.73
C PHE A 258 -7.15 -3.70 15.42
N LEU A 259 -6.96 -3.01 14.29
CA LEU A 259 -7.87 -1.95 13.86
C LEU A 259 -9.25 -2.49 13.49
N ILE A 260 -9.33 -3.71 12.94
CA ILE A 260 -10.59 -4.42 12.69
C ILE A 260 -11.27 -4.78 14.02
N HIS A 261 -10.53 -5.33 14.98
CA HIS A 261 -11.07 -5.68 16.30
C HIS A 261 -11.61 -4.48 17.07
N ASN A 262 -10.91 -3.35 16.98
CA ASN A 262 -11.36 -2.09 17.58
C ASN A 262 -12.43 -1.36 16.76
N ARG A 263 -12.87 -1.95 15.64
CA ARG A 263 -13.88 -1.38 14.73
C ARG A 263 -13.48 -0.03 14.13
N THR A 264 -12.17 0.26 14.09
CA THR A 264 -11.62 1.47 13.48
C THR A 264 -11.71 1.39 11.96
N ILE A 265 -11.42 0.22 11.38
CA ILE A 265 -11.57 -0.06 9.95
C ILE A 265 -12.47 -1.28 9.74
N ALA A 266 -13.08 -1.40 8.56
CA ALA A 266 -13.83 -2.61 8.22
C ALA A 266 -12.87 -3.66 7.64
N LYS A 267 -13.19 -4.93 7.87
CA LYS A 267 -12.37 -6.09 7.50
C LYS A 267 -11.89 -6.05 6.05
N ASP A 268 -12.79 -5.76 5.11
CA ASP A 268 -12.53 -5.92 3.68
C ASP A 268 -11.97 -4.64 3.01
N GLU A 269 -11.79 -3.55 3.76
CA GLU A 269 -11.42 -2.26 3.17
C GLU A 269 -9.94 -2.11 2.83
N VAL A 270 -9.06 -2.86 3.52
CA VAL A 270 -7.62 -2.72 3.40
C VAL A 270 -6.98 -4.07 3.11
N ILE A 271 -6.31 -4.18 1.97
CA ILE A 271 -5.45 -5.32 1.67
C ILE A 271 -3.99 -4.92 1.75
N LEU A 272 -3.12 -5.90 1.94
CA LEU A 272 -1.69 -5.72 2.13
C LEU A 272 -0.93 -6.41 1.01
N ALA A 273 0.16 -5.80 0.57
CA ALA A 273 1.08 -6.34 -0.42
C ALA A 273 2.53 -6.04 -0.05
N ALA A 274 3.46 -6.91 -0.41
CA ALA A 274 4.89 -6.71 -0.17
C ALA A 274 5.75 -7.27 -1.31
N PRO A 275 6.37 -6.41 -2.16
CA PRO A 275 7.33 -6.87 -3.15
C PRO A 275 8.52 -7.58 -2.51
N VAL A 276 8.89 -8.73 -3.08
CA VAL A 276 10.05 -9.51 -2.62
C VAL A 276 11.30 -9.10 -3.41
N PHE A 277 12.01 -8.09 -2.92
CA PHE A 277 13.26 -7.64 -3.53
C PHE A 277 14.42 -8.58 -3.19
N LEU A 278 14.61 -9.62 -3.99
CA LEU A 278 15.74 -10.55 -3.88
C LEU A 278 17.03 -9.94 -4.44
N ASN A 279 18.18 -10.39 -3.95
CA ASN A 279 19.50 -10.02 -4.47
C ASN A 279 20.27 -11.22 -5.04
N GLN A 280 21.51 -11.01 -5.47
CA GLN A 280 22.34 -12.09 -6.02
C GLN A 280 22.71 -13.17 -4.99
N ASN A 281 22.82 -12.83 -3.71
CA ASN A 281 23.08 -13.81 -2.66
C ASN A 281 21.86 -14.74 -2.49
N ASP A 282 20.65 -14.18 -2.57
CA ASP A 282 19.40 -14.97 -2.59
C ASP A 282 19.31 -15.88 -3.84
N LYS A 283 19.92 -15.47 -4.97
CA LYS A 283 20.01 -16.30 -6.17
C LYS A 283 20.96 -17.47 -5.95
N GLU A 284 22.14 -17.21 -5.40
CA GLU A 284 23.14 -18.24 -5.09
C GLU A 284 22.63 -19.25 -4.06
N ALA A 285 21.86 -18.78 -3.07
CA ALA A 285 21.21 -19.61 -2.06
C ALA A 285 19.99 -20.38 -2.58
N GLY A 286 19.44 -20.03 -3.75
CA GLY A 286 18.41 -20.80 -4.45
C GLY A 286 16.97 -20.24 -4.41
N ALA A 287 16.72 -19.08 -3.79
CA ALA A 287 15.36 -18.51 -3.73
C ALA A 287 14.89 -17.86 -5.04
N VAL A 288 15.81 -17.48 -5.93
CA VAL A 288 15.48 -16.80 -7.19
C VAL A 288 15.13 -17.83 -8.28
N LYS A 289 13.86 -17.89 -8.68
CA LYS A 289 13.43 -18.66 -9.87
C LYS A 289 13.96 -18.01 -11.15
N GLU A 290 14.06 -18.79 -12.22
CA GLU A 290 14.63 -18.36 -13.52
C GLU A 290 14.01 -17.08 -14.12
N ASN A 291 12.76 -16.76 -13.77
CA ASN A 291 12.01 -15.62 -14.30
C ASN A 291 11.79 -14.50 -13.26
N TYR A 292 12.39 -14.61 -12.07
CA TYR A 292 12.27 -13.60 -11.02
C TYR A 292 13.29 -12.49 -11.18
N LEU A 293 12.84 -11.24 -11.09
CA LEU A 293 13.75 -10.13 -10.87
C LEU A 293 14.56 -10.33 -9.58
N TYR A 294 15.86 -10.06 -9.67
CA TYR A 294 16.73 -9.90 -8.52
C TYR A 294 17.73 -8.76 -8.77
N PHE A 295 18.27 -8.19 -7.70
CA PHE A 295 19.06 -6.96 -7.73
C PHE A 295 20.50 -7.20 -7.25
N LYS A 296 21.38 -6.23 -7.49
CA LYS A 296 22.74 -6.26 -6.95
C LYS A 296 22.75 -5.64 -5.55
N ASN A 297 23.18 -6.37 -4.54
CA ASN A 297 23.26 -5.92 -3.15
C ASN A 297 21.94 -5.24 -2.70
N SER A 298 22.05 -4.06 -2.09
CA SER A 298 20.93 -3.20 -1.70
C SER A 298 20.52 -2.19 -2.80
N HIS A 299 20.91 -2.38 -4.06
CA HIS A 299 20.58 -1.42 -5.14
C HIS A 299 19.06 -1.29 -5.34
N TRP A 300 18.29 -2.32 -5.00
CA TRP A 300 16.82 -2.26 -5.01
C TRP A 300 16.27 -1.10 -4.17
N ALA A 301 16.91 -0.76 -3.05
CA ALA A 301 16.47 0.34 -2.18
C ALA A 301 16.75 1.72 -2.80
N ASN A 302 17.64 1.79 -3.79
CA ASN A 302 18.11 3.03 -4.43
C ASN A 302 17.49 3.25 -5.82
N GLY A 303 16.44 2.54 -6.20
CA GLY A 303 15.88 2.65 -7.56
C GLY A 303 16.76 2.01 -8.63
N GLY A 304 17.70 1.14 -8.23
CA GLY A 304 18.64 0.50 -9.14
C GLY A 304 17.99 -0.44 -10.14
N ALA A 305 18.68 -0.69 -11.25
CA ALA A 305 18.30 -1.66 -12.26
C ALA A 305 18.40 -3.11 -11.72
N SER A 306 17.51 -3.98 -12.19
CA SER A 306 17.58 -5.41 -11.95
C SER A 306 18.91 -5.98 -12.42
N HIS A 307 19.51 -6.85 -11.62
CA HIS A 307 20.72 -7.57 -11.97
C HIS A 307 20.44 -8.80 -12.84
N GLY A 308 19.26 -9.41 -12.69
CA GLY A 308 18.74 -10.38 -13.63
C GLY A 308 17.23 -10.63 -13.46
N PRO A 309 16.64 -11.55 -14.25
CA PRO A 309 17.30 -12.34 -15.30
C PRO A 309 17.79 -11.46 -16.47
N GLU A 310 18.59 -12.03 -17.36
CA GLU A 310 19.11 -11.30 -18.52
C GLU A 310 17.96 -10.77 -19.39
N MET A 311 18.02 -9.48 -19.74
CA MET A 311 17.02 -8.75 -20.50
C MET A 311 17.72 -7.69 -21.36
N SER A 312 17.12 -7.35 -22.50
CA SER A 312 17.59 -6.25 -23.34
C SER A 312 17.55 -4.90 -22.59
N HIS A 313 16.52 -4.73 -21.75
CA HIS A 313 16.35 -3.55 -20.91
C HIS A 313 16.01 -3.97 -19.47
N SER A 314 16.95 -3.75 -18.55
CA SER A 314 16.75 -3.99 -17.13
C SER A 314 15.62 -3.11 -16.56
N VAL A 315 14.88 -3.68 -15.60
CA VAL A 315 13.78 -3.00 -14.92
C VAL A 315 14.28 -2.44 -13.59
N THR A 316 14.02 -1.16 -13.32
CA THR A 316 14.39 -0.55 -12.04
C THR A 316 13.40 -0.90 -10.93
N SER A 317 13.86 -0.96 -9.67
CA SER A 317 12.95 -1.22 -8.54
C SER A 317 11.86 -0.16 -8.38
N TYR A 318 12.12 1.11 -8.74
CA TYR A 318 11.07 2.15 -8.74
C TYR A 318 10.08 2.01 -9.89
N ARG A 319 10.50 1.42 -11.03
CA ARG A 319 9.57 1.02 -12.08
C ARG A 319 8.67 -0.12 -11.61
N VAL A 320 9.19 -1.07 -10.83
CA VAL A 320 8.40 -2.12 -10.19
C VAL A 320 7.31 -1.52 -9.28
N LEU A 321 7.64 -0.52 -8.45
CA LEU A 321 6.65 0.14 -7.60
C LEU A 321 5.55 0.85 -8.42
N ASP A 322 5.91 1.51 -9.52
CA ASP A 322 4.93 2.09 -10.46
C ASP A 322 4.02 1.01 -11.06
N LEU A 323 4.55 -0.18 -11.38
CA LEU A 323 3.80 -1.30 -11.94
C LEU A 323 2.86 -1.93 -10.91
N LEU A 324 3.30 -2.09 -9.65
CA LEU A 324 2.43 -2.56 -8.56
C LEU A 324 1.24 -1.62 -8.35
N ALA A 325 1.49 -0.31 -8.30
CA ALA A 325 0.38 0.65 -8.16
C ALA A 325 -0.61 0.53 -9.32
N GLN A 326 -0.12 0.44 -10.55
CA GLN A 326 -0.96 0.25 -11.73
C GLN A 326 -1.72 -1.07 -11.73
N HIS A 327 -1.08 -2.14 -11.23
CA HIS A 327 -1.73 -3.45 -11.07
C HIS A 327 -2.95 -3.30 -10.16
N PHE A 328 -2.80 -2.77 -8.94
CA PHE A 328 -3.93 -2.62 -8.01
C PHE A 328 -5.00 -1.64 -8.49
N ILE A 329 -4.62 -0.54 -9.14
CA ILE A 329 -5.58 0.40 -9.76
C ILE A 329 -6.41 -0.29 -10.85
N LYS A 330 -5.82 -1.25 -11.58
CA LYS A 330 -6.52 -2.02 -12.62
C LYS A 330 -7.36 -3.13 -12.01
N THR A 331 -6.87 -3.78 -10.95
CA THR A 331 -7.46 -5.00 -10.41
C THR A 331 -8.42 -4.75 -9.25
N LEU A 332 -8.54 -3.54 -8.68
CA LEU A 332 -9.49 -3.22 -7.61
C LEU A 332 -10.43 -2.09 -8.05
N PRO A 333 -11.75 -2.27 -8.06
CA PRO A 333 -12.67 -1.34 -8.71
C PRO A 333 -12.97 -0.10 -7.86
N ASN A 334 -12.97 -0.28 -6.53
CA ASN A 334 -13.32 0.76 -5.56
C ASN A 334 -12.11 1.30 -4.78
N ILE A 335 -10.90 1.03 -5.27
CA ILE A 335 -9.69 1.57 -4.67
C ILE A 335 -9.68 3.09 -4.77
N ASN A 336 -9.44 3.75 -3.64
CA ASN A 336 -9.28 5.19 -3.54
C ASN A 336 -7.87 5.60 -3.10
N GLN A 337 -7.06 4.68 -2.58
CA GLN A 337 -5.74 5.01 -2.07
C GLN A 337 -4.73 3.87 -2.15
N ILE A 338 -3.47 4.22 -2.39
CA ILE A 338 -2.33 3.30 -2.25
C ILE A 338 -1.32 3.94 -1.30
N VAL A 339 -0.83 3.16 -0.34
CA VAL A 339 0.19 3.59 0.62
C VAL A 339 1.45 2.78 0.37
N PHE A 340 2.55 3.43 0.04
CA PHE A 340 3.88 2.82 0.12
C PHE A 340 4.43 3.04 1.52
N ALA A 341 4.71 1.96 2.24
CA ALA A 341 5.19 2.00 3.61
C ALA A 341 6.55 1.30 3.73
N GLY A 342 7.45 1.83 4.55
CA GLY A 342 8.69 1.12 4.86
C GLY A 342 9.30 1.61 6.17
N HIS A 343 9.98 0.70 6.86
CA HIS A 343 10.81 0.97 8.04
C HIS A 343 12.29 0.68 7.70
N SER A 344 13.23 1.38 8.34
CA SER A 344 14.67 1.16 8.16
C SER A 344 15.11 1.28 6.69
N MET A 345 15.73 0.26 6.08
CA MET A 345 16.08 0.26 4.65
C MET A 345 14.87 0.37 3.72
N GLY A 346 13.72 -0.20 4.10
CA GLY A 346 12.48 -0.03 3.37
C GLY A 346 12.02 1.43 3.38
N ALA A 347 12.22 2.14 4.50
CA ALA A 347 11.94 3.57 4.59
C ALA A 347 12.88 4.42 3.74
N GLN A 348 14.16 4.03 3.64
CA GLN A 348 15.09 4.66 2.69
C GLN A 348 14.55 4.50 1.26
N ALA A 349 14.10 3.30 0.88
CA ALA A 349 13.54 3.03 -0.43
C ALA A 349 12.26 3.82 -0.71
N VAL A 350 11.33 3.88 0.26
CA VAL A 350 10.09 4.65 0.14
C VAL A 350 10.37 6.15 0.07
N GLN A 351 11.27 6.68 0.90
CA GLN A 351 11.64 8.10 0.88
C GLN A 351 12.28 8.50 -0.44
N ARG A 352 13.26 7.73 -0.90
CA ARG A 352 13.95 7.96 -2.17
C ARG A 352 13.00 7.84 -3.36
N TYR A 353 12.13 6.82 -3.37
CA TYR A 353 11.08 6.71 -4.38
C TYR A 353 10.13 7.92 -4.32
N ALA A 354 9.70 8.33 -3.13
CA ALA A 354 8.88 9.51 -2.96
C ALA A 354 9.57 10.78 -3.45
N VAL A 355 10.91 10.90 -3.41
CA VAL A 355 11.64 12.03 -3.98
C VAL A 355 11.62 11.99 -5.51
N VAL A 356 12.07 10.88 -6.11
CA VAL A 356 12.34 10.82 -7.57
C VAL A 356 11.21 10.25 -8.41
N LYS A 357 10.07 9.85 -7.81
CA LYS A 357 8.93 9.27 -8.52
C LYS A 357 8.55 10.14 -9.73
N ASN A 358 8.38 9.50 -10.88
CA ASN A 358 7.90 10.19 -12.08
C ASN A 358 6.40 10.53 -11.91
N PRO A 359 5.94 11.70 -12.37
CA PRO A 359 4.56 12.12 -12.21
C PRO A 359 3.59 11.16 -12.93
N LYS A 360 2.50 10.80 -12.23
CA LYS A 360 1.38 10.00 -12.77
C LYS A 360 0.06 10.65 -12.41
N TRP A 361 -0.96 10.37 -13.23
CA TRP A 361 -2.30 10.93 -13.03
C TRP A 361 -2.96 10.50 -11.71
N TYR A 362 -2.55 9.37 -11.14
CA TYR A 362 -3.07 8.83 -9.88
C TYR A 362 -2.26 9.28 -8.66
N ASP A 363 -1.20 10.08 -8.82
CA ASP A 363 -0.34 10.52 -7.72
C ASP A 363 -1.07 11.19 -6.55
N PRO A 364 -2.18 11.95 -6.73
CA PRO A 364 -2.95 12.49 -5.61
C PRO A 364 -3.51 11.44 -4.65
N ALA A 365 -3.64 10.19 -5.08
CA ALA A 365 -4.11 9.06 -4.27
C ALA A 365 -2.97 8.21 -3.67
N ILE A 366 -1.72 8.62 -3.83
CA ILE A 366 -0.56 7.89 -3.29
C ILE A 366 -0.08 8.55 -1.99
N LYS A 367 0.12 7.74 -0.95
CA LYS A 367 0.77 8.14 0.30
C LYS A 367 2.10 7.41 0.49
N PHE A 368 3.03 8.04 1.20
CA PHE A 368 4.34 7.49 1.53
C PHE A 368 4.55 7.53 3.04
N TRP A 369 4.64 6.39 3.70
CA TRP A 369 5.01 6.29 5.11
C TRP A 369 6.48 5.88 5.25
N ILE A 370 7.23 6.66 6.02
CA ILE A 370 8.69 6.59 6.13
C ILE A 370 9.06 6.49 7.62
N GLY A 371 9.39 5.28 8.07
CA GLY A 371 9.78 4.99 9.45
C GLY A 371 11.29 4.80 9.63
N ASN A 372 11.96 5.62 10.45
CA ASN A 372 13.38 5.44 10.82
C ASN A 372 14.38 5.13 9.67
N PRO A 373 14.48 5.91 8.58
CA PRO A 373 15.49 5.67 7.54
C PRO A 373 16.94 5.72 8.04
N GLY A 374 17.73 4.76 7.57
CA GLY A 374 19.20 4.72 7.74
C GLY A 374 19.94 5.94 7.18
N SER A 375 19.45 6.49 6.07
CA SER A 375 19.91 7.74 5.46
C SER A 375 18.83 8.27 4.51
N TRP A 376 18.98 9.52 4.10
CA TRP A 376 17.97 10.27 3.35
C TRP A 376 18.53 10.73 2.02
N ALA A 377 17.70 10.78 0.97
CA ALA A 377 17.99 11.58 -0.21
C ALA A 377 17.63 13.04 0.10
N TRP A 378 18.66 13.87 0.30
CA TRP A 378 18.53 15.29 0.54
C TRP A 378 18.08 16.02 -0.73
N ILE A 379 17.17 16.98 -0.54
CA ILE A 379 16.60 17.80 -1.63
C ILE A 379 17.24 19.20 -1.71
N THR A 380 18.27 19.43 -0.90
CA THR A 380 19.10 20.64 -0.83
C THR A 380 20.57 20.21 -0.82
N SER A 381 21.49 21.13 -1.10
CA SER A 381 22.94 20.88 -1.07
C SER A 381 23.52 20.97 0.34
N GLU A 382 22.93 21.78 1.21
CA GLU A 382 23.42 22.00 2.56
C GLU A 382 23.23 20.75 3.41
N ARG A 383 24.19 20.48 4.30
CA ARG A 383 24.15 19.36 5.25
C ARG A 383 24.33 19.87 6.68
N PRO A 384 23.68 19.23 7.66
CA PRO A 384 23.74 19.64 9.07
C PRO A 384 25.12 19.36 9.69
N ASN A 385 25.85 18.37 9.18
CA ASN A 385 27.18 18.02 9.66
C ASN A 385 28.19 18.24 8.52
N THR A 386 28.93 19.35 8.56
CA THR A 386 29.89 19.73 7.51
C THR A 386 31.28 19.13 7.70
N ASN A 387 31.61 18.67 8.92
CA ASN A 387 32.88 18.01 9.21
C ASN A 387 32.65 16.82 10.16
N PRO A 388 32.14 15.69 9.66
CA PRO A 388 31.79 14.56 10.50
C PRO A 388 33.01 13.98 11.22
N SER A 389 33.00 14.08 12.53
CA SER A 389 34.10 13.66 13.41
C SER A 389 34.39 12.14 13.43
N ASN A 390 33.57 11.32 12.79
CA ASN A 390 33.69 9.86 12.76
C ASN A 390 34.20 9.32 11.41
N LEU A 391 34.78 10.19 10.58
CA LEU A 391 35.36 9.82 9.29
C LEU A 391 36.89 9.67 9.33
N ASP A 392 37.55 9.84 10.49
CA ASP A 392 38.99 9.62 10.67
C ASP A 392 39.90 10.31 9.63
N GLY A 393 39.45 11.44 9.07
CA GLY A 393 40.17 12.22 8.04
C GLY A 393 39.71 11.98 6.60
N ASP A 394 38.84 11.00 6.35
CA ASP A 394 38.18 10.83 5.04
C ASP A 394 37.21 11.99 4.77
N SER A 395 37.18 12.47 3.52
CA SER A 395 36.20 13.45 3.04
C SER A 395 35.38 12.86 1.90
N CYS A 396 34.07 13.09 1.95
CA CYS A 396 33.13 12.70 0.91
C CYS A 396 32.16 13.83 0.58
N GLU A 397 32.60 15.08 0.78
CA GLU A 397 31.84 16.28 0.46
C GLU A 397 31.42 16.30 -1.02
N ASP A 398 32.26 15.76 -1.91
CA ASP A 398 32.00 15.62 -3.35
C ASP A 398 30.85 14.64 -3.68
N LYS A 399 30.46 13.77 -2.74
CA LYS A 399 29.47 12.69 -2.93
C LYS A 399 28.18 12.92 -2.16
N ILE A 400 28.09 13.94 -1.32
CA ILE A 400 26.89 14.17 -0.49
C ILE A 400 25.67 14.49 -1.35
N ASP A 401 25.86 15.12 -2.52
CA ASP A 401 24.81 15.46 -3.47
C ASP A 401 24.59 14.40 -4.56
N SER A 402 25.46 13.39 -4.61
CA SER A 402 25.28 12.23 -5.48
C SER A 402 24.21 11.28 -4.93
N TRP A 403 23.48 10.66 -5.84
CA TRP A 403 22.52 9.62 -5.47
C TRP A 403 23.25 8.45 -4.78
N PRO A 404 22.74 7.91 -3.65
CA PRO A 404 21.40 8.07 -3.11
C PRO A 404 21.28 9.05 -1.92
N PHE A 405 22.28 9.92 -1.71
CA PHE A 405 22.35 10.84 -0.57
C PHE A 405 21.86 12.25 -0.88
N GLY A 406 21.87 12.65 -2.15
CA GLY A 406 21.28 13.90 -2.61
C GLY A 406 20.73 13.78 -4.03
N ILE A 407 20.27 14.91 -4.56
CA ILE A 407 19.68 15.01 -5.90
C ILE A 407 20.44 15.95 -6.85
N GLY A 408 21.63 16.42 -6.46
CA GLY A 408 22.38 17.45 -7.19
C GLY A 408 23.22 16.91 -8.35
N ASP A 409 23.58 15.63 -8.32
CA ASP A 409 24.36 14.97 -9.37
C ASP A 409 23.44 14.25 -10.37
N ALA A 410 23.27 14.82 -11.55
CA ALA A 410 22.41 14.28 -12.60
C ALA A 410 22.90 12.95 -13.17
N ASP A 411 24.22 12.72 -13.15
CA ASP A 411 24.86 11.54 -13.76
C ASP A 411 24.81 10.32 -12.82
N ALA A 412 24.81 10.56 -11.50
CA ALA A 412 24.62 9.50 -10.49
C ALA A 412 23.17 9.01 -10.37
N MET A 413 22.20 9.72 -10.93
CA MET A 413 20.78 9.39 -10.79
C MET A 413 20.42 8.02 -11.41
N PRO A 414 19.48 7.26 -10.80
CA PRO A 414 18.99 6.03 -11.41
C PRO A 414 18.37 6.30 -12.79
N LYS A 415 18.53 5.36 -13.72
CA LYS A 415 17.89 5.40 -15.06
C LYS A 415 16.36 5.59 -15.04
N TYR A 416 15.73 5.35 -13.89
CA TYR A 416 14.31 5.63 -13.65
C TYR A 416 13.96 7.13 -13.75
N VAL A 417 14.87 8.02 -13.38
CA VAL A 417 14.61 9.45 -13.22
C VAL A 417 14.68 10.14 -14.58
N LYS A 418 13.55 10.70 -15.04
CA LYS A 418 13.47 11.35 -16.37
C LYS A 418 14.07 12.75 -16.40
N ASP A 419 13.96 13.47 -15.29
CA ASP A 419 14.35 14.89 -15.16
C ASP A 419 15.58 15.03 -14.26
N SER A 420 16.56 14.11 -14.39
CA SER A 420 17.73 14.03 -13.51
C SER A 420 18.56 15.31 -13.50
N GLY A 421 18.59 16.05 -14.62
CA GLY A 421 19.26 17.35 -14.73
C GLY A 421 18.48 18.54 -14.13
N ASN A 422 17.33 18.31 -13.49
CA ASN A 422 16.50 19.38 -12.91
C ASN A 422 16.11 19.07 -11.44
N PRO A 423 17.02 19.29 -10.48
CA PRO A 423 16.76 19.03 -9.05
C PRO A 423 15.57 19.85 -8.51
N ASP A 424 15.34 21.06 -9.02
CA ASP A 424 14.20 21.90 -8.61
C ASP A 424 12.85 21.28 -8.97
N LEU A 425 12.76 20.66 -10.14
CA LEU A 425 11.57 19.96 -10.58
C LEU A 425 11.34 18.68 -9.76
N ILE A 426 12.40 17.96 -9.41
CA ILE A 426 12.34 16.79 -8.52
C ILE A 426 11.84 17.23 -7.13
N ARG A 427 12.48 18.24 -6.54
CA ARG A 427 12.13 18.83 -5.25
C ARG A 427 10.68 19.31 -5.21
N SER A 428 10.25 20.13 -6.17
CA SER A 428 8.89 20.68 -6.19
C SER A 428 7.80 19.61 -6.32
N ARG A 429 8.08 18.48 -6.97
CA ARG A 429 7.17 17.32 -7.00
C ARG A 429 7.12 16.61 -5.66
N PHE A 430 8.26 16.39 -5.02
CA PHE A 430 8.33 15.75 -3.69
C PHE A 430 7.55 16.52 -2.63
N LEU A 431 7.72 17.85 -2.58
CA LEU A 431 7.06 18.72 -1.59
C LEU A 431 5.52 18.73 -1.73
N LYS A 432 4.96 18.30 -2.87
CA LYS A 432 3.51 18.21 -3.12
C LYS A 432 2.92 16.83 -2.84
N ARG A 433 3.74 15.83 -2.53
CA ARG A 433 3.28 14.46 -2.25
C ARG A 433 2.73 14.35 -0.83
N ASN A 434 1.88 13.35 -0.60
CA ASN A 434 1.40 13.03 0.74
C ASN A 434 2.41 12.12 1.47
N VAL A 435 3.17 12.68 2.42
CA VAL A 435 4.30 12.00 3.07
C VAL A 435 4.16 12.04 4.59
N GLY A 436 4.24 10.88 5.25
CA GLY A 436 4.22 10.76 6.70
C GLY A 436 5.57 10.22 7.18
N TYR A 437 6.19 10.95 8.10
CA TYR A 437 7.44 10.58 8.74
C TYR A 437 7.17 10.11 10.17
N SER A 438 7.72 8.95 10.52
CA SER A 438 7.68 8.43 11.88
C SER A 438 9.11 8.18 12.38
N LEU A 439 9.51 8.85 13.45
CA LEU A 439 10.86 8.78 14.00
C LEU A 439 10.81 8.30 15.46
N GLY A 440 11.41 7.16 15.76
CA GLY A 440 11.50 6.62 17.12
C GLY A 440 12.42 7.47 17.99
N LEU A 441 11.92 7.96 19.13
CA LEU A 441 12.69 8.82 20.03
C LEU A 441 13.84 8.11 20.74
N LEU A 442 13.87 6.77 20.68
CA LEU A 442 14.98 5.95 21.17
C LEU A 442 15.87 5.38 20.04
N ASP A 443 15.65 5.79 18.78
CA ASP A 443 16.39 5.24 17.65
C ASP A 443 17.70 5.99 17.41
N ASN A 444 18.67 5.75 18.28
CA ASN A 444 20.00 6.36 18.23
C ASN A 444 21.05 5.47 17.52
N GLY A 445 20.64 4.38 16.87
CA GLY A 445 21.56 3.54 16.10
C GLY A 445 22.22 4.31 14.95
N GLN A 446 23.46 3.95 14.60
CA GLN A 446 24.27 4.67 13.60
C GLN A 446 23.65 4.72 12.19
N GLY A 447 22.79 3.76 11.86
CA GLY A 447 22.16 3.65 10.55
C GLY A 447 23.16 3.39 9.43
N ASN A 448 23.07 4.16 8.34
CA ASN A 448 23.98 3.99 7.21
C ASN A 448 25.39 4.49 7.55
N THR A 449 26.39 3.60 7.53
CA THR A 449 27.78 3.92 7.86
C THR A 449 28.61 4.43 6.68
N GLN A 450 28.05 4.53 5.48
CA GLN A 450 28.75 5.10 4.33
C GLN A 450 29.18 6.55 4.61
N CYS A 451 30.33 6.93 4.07
CA CYS A 451 30.97 8.21 4.34
C CYS A 451 30.06 9.42 4.06
N ALA A 452 29.43 9.50 2.88
CA ALA A 452 28.49 10.57 2.54
C ALA A 452 27.24 10.62 3.45
N ALA A 453 26.87 9.50 4.09
CA ALA A 453 25.75 9.47 5.02
C ALA A 453 26.08 10.19 6.35
N GLN A 454 27.36 10.27 6.74
CA GLN A 454 27.77 10.88 8.01
C GLN A 454 27.54 12.39 8.06
N TYR A 455 27.50 13.04 6.89
CA TYR A 455 27.13 14.45 6.75
C TYR A 455 25.66 14.73 7.14
N GLN A 456 24.82 13.69 7.22
CA GLN A 456 23.41 13.83 7.58
C GLN A 456 23.17 13.78 9.10
N GLY A 457 24.16 13.37 9.89
CA GLY A 457 24.05 13.11 11.33
C GLY A 457 24.60 11.73 11.72
N TYR A 458 24.67 11.46 13.02
CA TYR A 458 25.34 10.27 13.59
C TYR A 458 24.41 9.13 13.94
N SER A 459 23.09 9.35 13.97
CA SER A 459 22.08 8.34 14.28
C SER A 459 20.82 8.46 13.44
N HIS A 460 19.97 7.43 13.42
CA HIS A 460 18.67 7.46 12.75
C HIS A 460 17.82 8.68 13.18
N LEU A 461 17.61 8.85 14.48
CA LEU A 461 16.81 9.93 15.02
C LEU A 461 17.41 11.31 14.69
N GLN A 462 18.73 11.46 14.80
CA GLN A 462 19.39 12.72 14.48
C GLN A 462 19.27 13.06 13.00
N ARG A 463 19.51 12.08 12.10
CA ARG A 463 19.38 12.25 10.65
C ARG A 463 17.96 12.62 10.24
N GLY A 464 16.98 11.89 10.77
CA GLY A 464 15.57 12.17 10.52
C GLY A 464 15.17 13.55 11.02
N SER A 465 15.59 13.92 12.23
CA SER A 465 15.27 15.23 12.82
C SER A 465 15.91 16.38 12.04
N TYR A 466 17.15 16.24 11.57
CA TYR A 466 17.75 17.24 10.67
C TYR A 466 17.07 17.31 9.30
N PHE A 467 16.62 16.20 8.73
CA PHE A 467 15.84 16.24 7.49
C PHE A 467 14.52 16.97 7.71
N MET A 468 13.83 16.73 8.83
CA MET A 468 12.61 17.48 9.19
C MET A 468 12.90 18.96 9.42
N GLN A 469 14.02 19.29 10.07
CA GLN A 469 14.46 20.67 10.27
C GLN A 469 14.72 21.36 8.92
N MET A 470 15.36 20.68 7.97
CA MET A 470 15.56 21.19 6.61
C MET A 470 14.22 21.47 5.92
N LEU A 471 13.24 20.56 6.01
CA LEU A 471 11.90 20.79 5.47
C LEU A 471 11.19 21.97 6.12
N ALA A 472 11.27 22.10 7.45
CA ALA A 472 10.65 23.20 8.19
C ALA A 472 11.28 24.56 7.89
N ASN A 473 12.57 24.59 7.52
CA ASN A 473 13.31 25.80 7.18
C ASN A 473 13.26 26.16 5.68
N LEU A 474 12.53 25.41 4.85
CA LEU A 474 12.29 25.83 3.47
C LEU A 474 11.52 27.17 3.44
N PRO A 475 11.62 27.96 2.35
CA PRO A 475 10.97 29.27 2.26
C PRO A 475 9.45 29.24 2.50
N ASP A 476 8.78 28.16 2.09
CA ASP A 476 7.33 27.95 2.26
C ASP A 476 6.99 27.24 3.59
N GLY A 477 7.99 26.99 4.45
CA GLY A 477 7.87 26.21 5.68
C GLY A 477 7.69 24.71 5.45
N PHE A 478 7.32 24.00 6.51
CA PHE A 478 7.09 22.56 6.45
C PHE A 478 5.96 22.24 5.46
N PRO A 479 6.12 21.30 4.51
CA PRO A 479 5.12 21.07 3.47
C PRO A 479 3.76 20.65 4.03
N LYS A 480 2.69 21.31 3.58
CA LYS A 480 1.32 21.07 4.10
C LYS A 480 0.80 19.65 3.86
N SER A 481 1.29 18.97 2.83
CA SER A 481 0.92 17.57 2.57
C SER A 481 1.83 16.58 3.29
N HIS A 482 2.79 17.06 4.09
CA HIS A 482 3.68 16.23 4.90
C HIS A 482 3.24 16.23 6.35
N SER A 483 3.63 15.21 7.11
CA SER A 483 3.38 15.11 8.56
C SER A 483 4.55 14.44 9.27
N LEU A 484 4.82 14.86 10.51
CA LEU A 484 5.86 14.31 11.37
C LEU A 484 5.24 13.76 12.67
N ALA A 485 5.56 12.51 12.99
CA ALA A 485 5.30 11.89 14.28
C ALA A 485 6.60 11.41 14.91
N TYR A 486 6.90 11.88 16.12
CA TYR A 486 7.91 11.25 16.97
C TYR A 486 7.24 10.13 17.79
N ILE A 487 7.83 8.95 17.82
CA ILE A 487 7.26 7.79 18.53
C ILE A 487 7.99 7.63 19.87
N ALA A 488 7.28 7.90 20.96
CA ALA A 488 7.84 7.84 22.31
C ALA A 488 8.08 6.39 22.76
N GLY A 489 9.25 6.14 23.35
CA GLY A 489 9.60 4.83 23.92
C GLY A 489 9.85 3.74 22.90
N VAL A 490 10.13 4.09 21.64
CA VAL A 490 10.39 3.15 20.54
C VAL A 490 11.75 3.44 19.91
N SER A 491 12.55 2.38 19.72
CA SER A 491 13.88 2.44 19.08
C SER A 491 13.80 1.98 17.62
N HIS A 492 14.83 1.31 17.10
CA HIS A 492 14.88 0.80 15.72
C HIS A 492 14.07 -0.49 15.52
N GLN A 493 12.85 -0.53 16.05
CA GLN A 493 12.01 -1.73 16.06
C GLN A 493 10.89 -1.56 15.02
N ASP A 494 10.83 -2.48 14.06
CA ASP A 494 9.89 -2.43 12.94
C ASP A 494 8.44 -2.47 13.40
N TYR A 495 8.13 -3.42 14.27
CA TYR A 495 6.79 -3.68 14.73
C TYR A 495 6.19 -2.51 15.52
N GLU A 496 6.88 -1.99 16.54
CA GLU A 496 6.42 -0.89 17.38
C GLU A 496 6.23 0.39 16.56
N MET A 497 7.08 0.63 15.57
CA MET A 497 6.94 1.75 14.65
C MET A 497 5.70 1.61 13.75
N ILE A 498 5.42 0.40 13.25
CA ILE A 498 4.23 0.10 12.43
C ILE A 498 2.94 0.17 13.26
N ALA A 499 2.97 -0.35 14.50
CA ALA A 499 1.82 -0.45 15.39
C ALA A 499 1.50 0.86 16.12
N ALA A 500 2.40 1.86 16.09
CA ALA A 500 2.17 3.16 16.70
C ALA A 500 0.85 3.79 16.23
N THR A 501 0.18 4.52 17.13
CA THR A 501 -1.15 5.09 16.83
C THR A 501 -1.07 6.13 15.71
N GLU A 502 -0.01 6.93 15.70
CA GLU A 502 0.26 7.94 14.69
C GLU A 502 0.54 7.30 13.32
N THR A 503 1.28 6.18 13.31
CA THR A 503 1.55 5.41 12.09
C THR A 503 0.29 4.76 11.54
N THR A 504 -0.47 4.08 12.39
CA THR A 504 -1.71 3.39 11.97
C THR A 504 -2.79 4.38 11.54
N ASP A 505 -2.86 5.55 12.17
CA ASP A 505 -3.72 6.65 11.72
C ASP A 505 -3.33 7.08 10.29
N PHE A 506 -2.05 7.34 10.02
CA PHE A 506 -1.58 7.71 8.69
C PHE A 506 -1.80 6.60 7.63
N THR A 507 -1.46 5.36 7.94
CA THR A 507 -1.44 4.25 6.97
C THR A 507 -2.81 3.60 6.76
N PHE A 508 -3.64 3.51 7.80
CA PHE A 508 -4.93 2.80 7.78
C PHE A 508 -6.17 3.68 7.96
N VAL A 509 -6.08 4.92 8.44
CA VAL A 509 -7.27 5.73 8.74
C VAL A 509 -7.39 6.94 7.84
N GLN A 510 -6.38 7.80 7.82
CA GLN A 510 -6.41 9.07 7.08
C GLN A 510 -6.70 8.90 5.58
N GLY A 511 -7.68 9.64 5.08
CA GLY A 511 -8.08 9.59 3.66
C GLY A 511 -8.91 8.36 3.28
N ARG A 512 -9.50 7.65 4.24
CA ARG A 512 -10.38 6.49 4.00
C ARG A 512 -11.56 6.80 3.08
N ASP A 513 -12.08 8.03 3.15
CA ASP A 513 -13.22 8.50 2.35
C ASP A 513 -12.79 9.34 1.13
N ALA A 514 -11.51 9.22 0.72
CA ALA A 514 -11.03 9.88 -0.49
C ALA A 514 -11.81 9.40 -1.74
N PRO A 515 -11.91 10.25 -2.78
CA PRO A 515 -12.49 9.84 -4.06
C PRO A 515 -11.77 8.64 -4.67
N LEU A 516 -12.51 7.81 -5.41
CA LEU A 516 -11.95 6.68 -6.14
C LEU A 516 -10.78 7.11 -7.03
N ILE A 517 -9.73 6.29 -7.13
CA ILE A 517 -8.58 6.61 -7.98
C ILE A 517 -9.05 6.82 -9.42
N SER A 518 -9.98 6.02 -9.92
CA SER A 518 -10.55 6.15 -11.26
C SER A 518 -11.10 7.54 -11.58
N SER A 519 -11.59 8.28 -10.57
CA SER A 519 -12.10 9.64 -10.72
C SER A 519 -11.01 10.70 -10.98
N LEU A 520 -9.74 10.39 -10.65
CA LEU A 520 -8.60 11.27 -10.89
C LEU A 520 -8.11 11.25 -12.33
N ARG A 521 -8.63 10.34 -13.18
CA ARG A 521 -8.21 10.28 -14.58
C ARG A 521 -8.55 11.61 -15.24
N PRO A 522 -7.57 12.27 -15.88
CA PRO A 522 -7.84 13.46 -16.66
C PRO A 522 -8.95 13.15 -17.65
N HIS A 523 -10.01 13.95 -17.65
CA HIS A 523 -11.01 13.87 -18.69
C HIS A 523 -10.26 13.99 -20.01
N ARG A 524 -10.31 12.93 -20.84
CA ARG A 524 -10.02 13.09 -22.25
C ARG A 524 -11.10 14.01 -22.77
N SER A 525 -10.83 15.31 -22.80
CA SER A 525 -11.46 16.16 -23.79
C SER A 525 -11.09 15.49 -25.11
N HIS A 526 -12.06 14.81 -25.72
CA HIS A 526 -12.03 14.67 -27.15
C HIS A 526 -12.10 16.11 -27.67
N HIS A 527 -10.94 16.75 -27.78
CA HIS A 527 -10.77 17.83 -28.73
C HIS A 527 -11.02 17.15 -30.06
N HIS A 528 -12.30 17.11 -30.48
CA HIS A 528 -12.61 17.30 -31.87
C HIS A 528 -11.79 18.51 -32.25
N ARG A 529 -10.68 18.29 -32.98
CA ARG A 529 -10.07 19.36 -33.76
C ARG A 529 -11.26 20.05 -34.43
N PRO A 530 -11.46 21.36 -34.24
CA PRO A 530 -12.46 22.07 -35.02
C PRO A 530 -12.16 21.67 -36.45
N ARG A 531 -13.15 21.09 -37.16
CA ARG A 531 -13.01 20.91 -38.60
C ARG A 531 -12.51 22.26 -39.12
N PRO A 532 -11.44 22.30 -39.94
CA PRO A 532 -10.98 23.56 -40.50
C PRO A 532 -12.21 24.26 -41.09
N LYS A 533 -12.40 25.54 -40.74
CA LYS A 533 -13.53 26.31 -41.26
C LYS A 533 -13.54 26.12 -42.78
N PRO A 534 -14.66 25.71 -43.39
CA PRO A 534 -14.72 25.60 -44.84
C PRO A 534 -14.28 26.94 -45.42
N SER A 535 -13.36 26.90 -46.38
CA SER A 535 -12.99 28.09 -47.14
C SER A 535 -14.29 28.70 -47.69
N LYS A 536 -14.41 30.03 -47.63
CA LYS A 536 -15.54 30.73 -48.26
C LYS A 536 -15.53 30.37 -49.74
N GLY A 537 -16.40 29.45 -50.16
CA GLY A 537 -16.56 29.03 -51.55
C GLY A 537 -16.86 27.56 -51.81
N SER A 538 -16.70 26.62 -50.86
CA SER A 538 -16.99 25.21 -51.17
C SER A 538 -18.48 24.87 -51.01
N ASN A 539 -19.10 24.50 -52.13
CA ASN A 539 -20.47 23.99 -52.19
C ASN A 539 -20.51 22.55 -51.62
N PRO A 540 -21.45 22.17 -50.74
CA PRO A 540 -21.52 20.82 -50.16
C PRO A 540 -21.71 19.66 -51.16
N TYR A 541 -21.86 19.98 -52.45
CA TYR A 541 -22.10 19.05 -53.57
C TYR A 541 -20.92 18.93 -54.54
N ASP A 542 -19.71 19.39 -54.22
CA ASP A 542 -18.53 19.31 -55.11
C ASP A 542 -18.13 17.85 -55.49
N TRP A 543 -18.64 16.85 -54.78
CA TRP A 543 -18.48 15.43 -55.11
C TRP A 543 -19.37 14.97 -56.30
N GLU A 544 -20.31 15.80 -56.75
CA GLU A 544 -21.14 15.57 -57.95
C GLU A 544 -20.44 16.00 -59.26
N GLY A 545 -19.19 16.46 -59.18
CA GLY A 545 -18.40 16.88 -60.33
C GLY A 545 -18.23 15.75 -61.38
N PRO A 546 -18.18 16.09 -62.69
CA PRO A 546 -18.08 15.12 -63.79
C PRO A 546 -16.93 14.11 -63.61
N HIS A 547 -15.83 14.51 -62.99
CA HIS A 547 -14.66 13.69 -62.73
C HIS A 547 -14.94 12.51 -61.78
N TYR A 548 -15.69 12.73 -60.70
CA TYR A 548 -16.04 11.67 -59.74
C TYR A 548 -17.11 10.73 -60.29
N ARG A 549 -18.05 11.26 -61.08
CA ARG A 549 -19.06 10.45 -61.77
C ARG A 549 -18.40 9.52 -62.80
N ASN A 550 -17.43 10.03 -63.55
CA ASN A 550 -16.68 9.21 -64.53
C ASN A 550 -15.81 8.15 -63.85
N ALA A 551 -15.19 8.49 -62.70
CA ALA A 551 -14.42 7.52 -61.91
C ALA A 551 -15.33 6.40 -61.35
N ALA A 552 -16.51 6.74 -60.83
CA ALA A 552 -17.48 5.77 -60.33
C ALA A 552 -17.98 4.83 -61.45
N TRP A 553 -18.30 5.38 -62.62
CA TRP A 553 -18.66 4.57 -63.79
C TRP A 553 -17.51 3.66 -64.26
N GLY A 554 -16.26 4.13 -64.19
CA GLY A 554 -15.09 3.31 -64.49
C GLY A 554 -14.93 2.12 -63.55
N ILE A 555 -15.16 2.32 -62.25
CA ILE A 555 -15.11 1.24 -61.25
C ILE A 555 -16.23 0.23 -61.48
N ILE A 556 -17.46 0.69 -61.71
CA ILE A 556 -18.62 -0.19 -61.96
C ILE A 556 -18.43 -1.00 -63.25
N ALA A 557 -17.96 -0.36 -64.33
CA ALA A 557 -17.66 -1.05 -65.59
C ALA A 557 -16.53 -2.07 -65.44
N GLY A 558 -15.50 -1.75 -64.65
CA GLY A 558 -14.40 -2.67 -64.36
C GLY A 558 -14.87 -3.92 -63.59
N ILE A 559 -15.71 -3.74 -62.58
CA ILE A 559 -16.29 -4.86 -61.82
C ILE A 559 -17.19 -5.72 -62.73
N ALA A 560 -18.01 -5.11 -63.57
CA ALA A 560 -18.87 -5.84 -64.51
C ALA A 560 -18.04 -6.66 -65.52
N ALA A 561 -16.95 -6.11 -66.05
CA ALA A 561 -16.06 -6.81 -66.97
C ALA A 561 -15.39 -8.03 -66.30
N VAL A 562 -14.90 -7.87 -65.07
CA VAL A 562 -14.30 -8.97 -64.30
C VAL A 562 -15.31 -10.09 -64.03
N LEU A 563 -16.56 -9.74 -63.70
CA LEU A 563 -17.61 -10.73 -63.49
C LEU A 563 -17.97 -11.48 -64.78
N ILE A 564 -18.09 -10.78 -65.91
CA ILE A 564 -18.39 -11.41 -67.21
C ILE A 564 -17.26 -12.35 -67.62
N ILE A 565 -16.01 -11.91 -67.51
CA ILE A 565 -14.83 -12.74 -67.79
C ILE A 565 -14.79 -13.93 -66.84
N GLY A 566 -15.05 -13.73 -65.54
CA GLY A 566 -15.14 -14.80 -64.55
C GLY A 566 -16.19 -15.86 -64.90
N PHE A 567 -17.39 -15.44 -65.32
CA PHE A 567 -18.45 -16.36 -65.75
C PHE A 567 -18.09 -17.10 -67.03
N PHE A 568 -17.49 -16.43 -68.02
CA PHE A 568 -17.01 -17.09 -69.24
C PHE A 568 -15.88 -18.08 -68.95
N CYS A 569 -14.89 -17.71 -68.13
CA CYS A 569 -13.82 -18.60 -67.71
C CYS A 569 -14.36 -19.79 -66.92
N CYS A 570 -15.33 -19.59 -66.02
CA CYS A 570 -15.98 -20.70 -65.31
C CYS A 570 -16.73 -21.64 -66.25
N HIS A 571 -17.37 -21.14 -67.31
CA HIS A 571 -18.02 -21.98 -68.32
C HIS A 571 -17.04 -22.89 -69.08
N TYR A 572 -15.81 -22.41 -69.34
CA TYR A 572 -14.78 -23.20 -70.02
C TYR A 572 -13.96 -24.10 -69.08
N LEU A 573 -13.77 -23.69 -67.82
CA LEU A 573 -13.02 -24.45 -66.81
C LEU A 573 -13.85 -25.56 -66.15
N PHE A 574 -15.16 -25.36 -66.02
CA PHE A 574 -16.09 -26.35 -65.51
C PHE A 574 -16.95 -26.88 -66.67
N LYS A 575 -16.39 -27.78 -67.48
CA LYS A 575 -17.25 -28.66 -68.30
C LYS A 575 -18.18 -29.40 -67.34
N ALA A 576 -19.48 -29.44 -67.68
CA ALA A 576 -20.47 -30.15 -66.90
C ALA A 576 -20.00 -31.58 -66.64
N ASN A 577 -19.50 -31.84 -65.43
CA ASN A 577 -19.07 -33.17 -65.03
C ASN A 577 -20.30 -33.95 -64.59
N ALA A 578 -21.22 -34.15 -65.53
CA ALA A 578 -22.17 -35.25 -65.45
C ALA A 578 -21.38 -36.48 -65.88
N ASN A 579 -20.76 -37.17 -64.91
CA ASN A 579 -20.22 -38.50 -65.14
C ASN A 579 -21.35 -39.35 -65.71
N ASP A 580 -21.15 -39.95 -66.90
CA ASP A 580 -22.14 -40.83 -67.54
C ASP A 580 -22.61 -41.98 -66.63
N TRP A 581 -21.86 -42.28 -65.55
CA TRP A 581 -22.21 -43.23 -64.51
C TRP A 581 -23.50 -42.90 -63.75
N ASP A 582 -23.82 -41.63 -63.50
CA ASP A 582 -25.04 -41.26 -62.76
C ASP A 582 -26.29 -41.38 -63.64
N ARG A 583 -26.17 -41.22 -64.96
CA ARG A 583 -27.30 -41.38 -65.90
C ARG A 583 -27.71 -42.84 -66.03
N ASP A 584 -26.73 -43.74 -66.14
CA ASP A 584 -26.99 -45.18 -66.31
C ASP A 584 -27.53 -45.82 -65.01
N TYR A 585 -27.13 -45.31 -63.83
CA TYR A 585 -27.65 -45.78 -62.54
C TYR A 585 -29.15 -45.46 -62.36
N TRP A 586 -29.59 -44.29 -62.81
CA TRP A 586 -30.99 -43.86 -62.74
C TRP A 586 -31.87 -44.62 -63.73
N GLU A 587 -31.34 -44.97 -64.91
CA GLU A 587 -32.06 -45.78 -65.90
C GLU A 587 -32.17 -47.25 -65.47
N TYR A 588 -31.17 -47.77 -64.75
CA TYR A 588 -31.21 -49.13 -64.18
C TYR A 588 -32.18 -49.24 -62.99
N ASP A 589 -32.18 -48.26 -62.06
CA ASP A 589 -33.08 -48.27 -60.89
C ASP A 589 -34.56 -48.06 -61.29
N SER A 590 -34.83 -47.24 -62.30
CA SER A 590 -36.18 -47.03 -62.81
C SER A 590 -36.76 -48.27 -63.51
N LYS A 591 -35.95 -49.03 -64.27
CA LYS A 591 -36.37 -50.29 -64.89
C LYS A 591 -36.58 -51.42 -63.87
N ARG A 592 -35.84 -51.43 -62.76
CA ARG A 592 -35.96 -52.44 -61.70
C ARG A 592 -37.20 -52.26 -60.82
N ARG A 593 -37.77 -51.06 -60.75
CA ARG A 593 -39.01 -50.78 -59.99
C ARG A 593 -40.31 -51.02 -60.79
N LEU A 594 -40.19 -51.36 -62.08
CA LEU A 594 -41.30 -51.63 -63.00
C LEU A 594 -41.45 -53.11 -63.40
N LEU A 595 -40.60 -53.99 -62.84
CA LEU A 595 -40.73 -55.45 -62.83
C LEU A 595 -40.93 -55.90 -61.39
#